data_AF-A0A534S8R9-F1
#
_entry.id   AF-A0A534S8R9-F1
#
_cell.length_a   1.000
_cell.length_b   1.000
_cell.length_c   1.000
_cell.angle_alpha   90.00
_cell.angle_beta   90.00
_cell.angle_gamma   90.00
#
_symmetry.space_group_name_H-M   'P 1'
#
loop_
_entity.id
_entity.type
_entity.pdbx_description
1 polymer ?
#
loop_
_entity_poly.entity_id
_entity_poly.type
_entity_poly.pdbx_seq_one_letter_code
_entity_poly.pdbx_strand_id
1 'polypeptide(L)'
;MRWLRLLVLFLAFAATSHAEPAPILIASTADGALLVFRADRPQTIRPVHLRGISGQLLGVDTRPADGHLYGLTTSNDLYRIDPTTGATTLVSTLTVPFDGDTRSGISFNPQADRLRLVSADGQNLRVQVLLGAAAVDTPLAYAAADPNAGKRPRIAAAAYTNAVRDAATTKLLEIDAEQDVLVVQDPPNDGVLATVGPLGVDFSPLAGFAIVTDAGVDRAFAATDGKLYTVDLRSGAATVVGPIGDSPAVVVSLAATTEANAP
;
A
#
# COMPACT_ATOMS: atom_id res chain seq x y z
N MET A 1 55.80 42.43 -25.25
CA MET A 1 55.57 42.13 -23.82
C MET A 1 54.15 41.60 -23.64
N ARG A 2 54.05 40.37 -23.14
CA ARG A 2 52.95 39.69 -22.42
C ARG A 2 51.53 39.67 -23.03
N TRP A 3 51.16 38.48 -23.50
CA TRP A 3 49.78 38.04 -23.78
C TRP A 3 49.20 37.46 -22.47
N LEU A 4 48.02 37.90 -22.06
CA LEU A 4 47.31 37.42 -20.87
C LEU A 4 46.37 36.27 -21.28
N ARG A 5 46.64 35.04 -20.84
CA ARG A 5 45.74 33.90 -21.00
C ARG A 5 44.76 33.89 -19.83
N LEU A 6 43.46 34.03 -20.10
CA LEU A 6 42.41 33.83 -19.12
C LEU A 6 42.22 32.32 -18.91
N LEU A 7 42.45 31.83 -17.69
CA LEU A 7 42.16 30.47 -17.29
C LEU A 7 40.73 30.45 -16.72
N VAL A 8 39.78 29.84 -17.42
CA VAL A 8 38.42 29.59 -16.88
C VAL A 8 38.47 28.29 -16.09
N LEU A 9 38.35 28.38 -14.78
CA LEU A 9 38.25 27.24 -13.88
C LEU A 9 36.80 26.75 -13.89
N PHE A 10 36.53 25.61 -14.53
CA PHE A 10 35.26 24.90 -14.36
C PHE A 10 35.26 24.20 -12.99
N LEU A 11 34.50 24.72 -12.02
CA LEU A 11 34.14 23.93 -10.84
C LEU A 11 33.07 22.92 -11.27
N ALA A 12 33.45 21.65 -11.35
CA ALA A 12 32.48 20.56 -11.40
C ALA A 12 31.83 20.44 -10.02
N PHE A 13 30.57 20.83 -9.90
CA PHE A 13 29.74 20.43 -8.76
C PHE A 13 29.47 18.93 -8.93
N ALA A 14 30.14 18.10 -8.14
CA ALA A 14 29.71 16.73 -7.95
C ALA A 14 28.39 16.78 -7.18
N ALA A 15 27.26 16.60 -7.88
CA ALA A 15 25.99 16.34 -7.22
C ALA A 15 26.14 15.01 -6.48
N THR A 16 26.26 15.06 -5.16
CA THR A 16 26.11 13.88 -4.32
C THR A 16 24.64 13.48 -4.41
N SER A 17 24.34 12.46 -5.21
CA SER A 17 23.05 11.77 -5.15
C SER A 17 22.92 11.20 -3.74
N HIS A 18 22.23 11.91 -2.85
CA HIS A 18 21.82 11.34 -1.59
C HIS A 18 20.78 10.28 -1.96
N ALA A 19 21.16 9.00 -1.84
CA ALA A 19 20.19 7.93 -1.91
C ALA A 19 19.17 8.19 -0.80
N GLU A 20 17.91 8.43 -1.16
CA GLU A 20 16.85 8.63 -0.18
C GLU A 20 16.77 7.41 0.74
N PRO A 21 16.65 7.61 2.06
CA PRO A 21 16.57 6.50 2.99
C PRO A 21 15.39 5.61 2.61
N ALA A 22 15.63 4.30 2.49
CA ALA A 22 14.54 3.38 2.19
C ALA A 22 13.42 3.48 3.24
N PRO A 23 12.15 3.41 2.83
CA PRO A 23 11.02 3.52 3.73
C PRO A 23 10.94 2.33 4.69
N ILE A 24 10.24 2.55 5.79
CA ILE A 24 9.83 1.47 6.70
C ILE A 24 8.49 0.93 6.20
N LEU A 25 8.43 -0.38 6.03
CA LEU A 25 7.26 -1.13 5.64
C LEU A 25 6.75 -1.95 6.83
N ILE A 26 5.44 -2.14 6.86
CA ILE A 26 4.72 -2.89 7.89
C ILE A 26 3.84 -3.90 7.15
N ALA A 27 4.24 -5.17 7.17
CA ALA A 27 3.42 -6.25 6.64
C ALA A 27 2.55 -6.84 7.74
N SER A 28 1.25 -7.03 7.50
CA SER A 28 0.43 -7.89 8.36
C SER A 28 0.53 -9.33 7.87
N THR A 29 0.44 -10.29 8.78
CA THR A 29 0.55 -11.72 8.47
C THR A 29 -0.75 -12.47 8.76
N ALA A 30 -0.92 -13.64 8.15
CA ALA A 30 -2.13 -14.45 8.28
C ALA A 30 -2.42 -14.92 9.72
N ASP A 31 -1.38 -15.02 10.56
CA ASP A 31 -1.47 -15.33 11.99
C ASP A 31 -1.74 -14.08 12.86
N GLY A 32 -1.93 -12.90 12.26
CA GLY A 32 -2.34 -11.68 12.94
C GLY A 32 -1.21 -10.87 13.59
N ALA A 33 0.05 -11.15 13.23
CA ALA A 33 1.19 -10.32 13.63
C ALA A 33 1.47 -9.19 12.61
N LEU A 34 2.34 -8.26 12.99
CA LEU A 34 2.99 -7.33 12.06
C LEU A 34 4.47 -7.66 11.95
N LEU A 35 5.02 -7.51 10.75
CA LEU A 35 6.46 -7.53 10.49
C LEU A 35 6.87 -6.12 10.06
N VAL A 36 7.72 -5.48 10.87
CA VAL A 36 8.27 -4.16 10.56
C VAL A 36 9.68 -4.30 10.02
N PHE A 37 9.95 -3.74 8.85
CA PHE A 37 11.26 -3.85 8.19
C PHE A 37 11.54 -2.66 7.26
N ARG A 38 12.80 -2.48 6.89
CA ARG A 38 13.17 -1.48 5.88
C ARG A 38 13.12 -2.10 4.49
N ALA A 39 12.64 -1.35 3.51
CA ALA A 39 12.54 -1.84 2.13
C ALA A 39 13.89 -2.21 1.49
N ASP A 40 15.01 -1.65 1.97
CA ASP A 40 16.37 -1.99 1.52
C ASP A 40 16.99 -3.19 2.25
N ARG A 41 16.33 -3.69 3.30
CA ARG A 41 16.78 -4.83 4.12
C ARG A 41 15.58 -5.67 4.58
N PRO A 42 14.77 -6.22 3.66
CA PRO A 42 13.53 -6.93 4.00
C PRO A 42 13.75 -8.19 4.86
N GLN A 43 14.95 -8.76 4.86
CA GLN A 43 15.33 -9.89 5.71
C GLN A 43 15.44 -9.52 7.20
N THR A 44 15.68 -8.25 7.53
CA THR A 44 15.80 -7.80 8.92
C THR A 44 14.45 -7.32 9.43
N ILE A 45 13.69 -8.23 10.02
CA ILE A 45 12.33 -7.99 10.53
C ILE A 45 12.30 -7.75 12.04
N ARG A 46 11.37 -6.92 12.47
CA ARG A 46 10.93 -6.80 13.86
C ARG A 46 9.47 -7.28 13.95
N PRO A 47 9.21 -8.50 14.45
CA PRO A 47 7.86 -9.00 14.67
C PRO A 47 7.16 -8.25 15.80
N VAL A 48 5.86 -7.97 15.63
CA VAL A 48 5.02 -7.28 16.61
C VAL A 48 3.70 -8.03 16.73
N HIS A 49 3.41 -8.49 17.94
CA HIS A 49 2.18 -9.21 18.24
C HIS A 49 1.11 -8.22 18.71
N LEU A 50 -0.06 -8.26 18.07
CA LEU A 50 -1.16 -7.37 18.42
C LEU A 50 -1.83 -7.79 19.73
N ARG A 51 -2.29 -6.79 20.50
CA ARG A 51 -2.96 -6.98 21.80
C ARG A 51 -4.20 -6.10 21.88
N GLY A 52 -5.29 -6.65 22.40
CA GLY A 52 -6.56 -5.91 22.55
C GLY A 52 -7.40 -5.85 21.27
N ILE A 53 -7.04 -6.64 20.24
CA ILE A 53 -7.81 -6.77 19.00
C ILE A 53 -8.84 -7.89 19.10
N SER A 54 -10.05 -7.66 18.59
CA SER A 54 -11.10 -8.66 18.40
C SER A 54 -11.21 -9.05 16.93
N GLY A 55 -11.44 -10.34 16.67
CA GLY A 55 -11.54 -10.85 15.29
C GLY A 55 -10.19 -11.00 14.60
N GLN A 56 -10.23 -11.49 13.36
CA GLN A 56 -9.05 -11.64 12.53
C GLN A 56 -8.75 -10.34 11.80
N LEU A 57 -7.49 -9.92 11.76
CA LEU A 57 -7.06 -8.75 11.00
C LEU A 57 -7.17 -9.03 9.49
N LEU A 58 -7.93 -8.21 8.78
CA LEU A 58 -8.10 -8.28 7.32
C LEU A 58 -6.99 -7.56 6.57
N GLY A 59 -6.43 -6.51 7.16
CA GLY A 59 -5.30 -5.77 6.62
C GLY A 59 -5.10 -4.44 7.33
N VAL A 60 -4.03 -3.74 6.97
CA VAL A 60 -3.64 -2.46 7.56
C VAL A 60 -3.24 -1.44 6.50
N ASP A 61 -3.43 -0.17 6.82
CA ASP A 61 -2.80 0.93 6.09
C ASP A 61 -2.51 2.11 7.02
N THR A 62 -1.54 2.94 6.66
CA THR A 62 -1.19 4.16 7.39
C THR A 62 -2.01 5.32 6.86
N ARG A 63 -2.68 6.05 7.75
CA ARG A 63 -3.49 7.21 7.38
C ARG A 63 -2.59 8.44 7.16
N PRO A 64 -2.48 9.01 5.95
CA PRO A 64 -1.59 10.16 5.71
C PRO A 64 -1.97 11.42 6.52
N ALA A 65 -3.24 11.56 6.90
CA ALA A 65 -3.75 12.70 7.66
C ALA A 65 -3.36 12.73 9.15
N ASP A 66 -2.81 11.65 9.71
CA ASP A 66 -2.30 11.64 11.10
C ASP A 66 -1.05 10.77 11.32
N GLY A 67 -0.64 9.98 10.33
CA GLY A 67 0.53 9.10 10.40
C GLY A 67 0.30 7.82 11.20
N HIS A 68 -0.92 7.55 11.66
CA HIS A 68 -1.22 6.35 12.44
C HIS A 68 -1.51 5.14 11.53
N LEU A 69 -1.12 3.96 12.00
CA LEU A 69 -1.51 2.69 11.39
C LEU A 69 -2.94 2.34 11.83
N TYR A 70 -3.79 2.00 10.87
CA TYR A 70 -5.12 1.47 11.13
C TYR A 70 -5.23 0.05 10.60
N GLY A 71 -6.06 -0.77 11.25
CA GLY A 71 -6.41 -2.10 10.81
C GLY A 71 -7.90 -2.37 10.90
N LEU A 72 -8.43 -3.11 9.92
CA LEU A 72 -9.81 -3.59 9.91
C LEU A 72 -9.84 -5.07 10.29
N THR A 73 -10.82 -5.50 11.08
CA THR A 73 -10.99 -6.92 11.42
C THR A 73 -12.24 -7.53 10.79
N THR A 74 -12.33 -8.86 10.82
CA THR A 74 -13.52 -9.62 10.39
C THR A 74 -14.79 -9.28 11.17
N SER A 75 -14.66 -8.63 12.33
CA SER A 75 -15.78 -8.10 13.10
C SER A 75 -16.25 -6.72 12.62
N ASN A 76 -15.67 -6.21 11.52
CA ASN A 76 -15.90 -4.86 10.99
C ASN A 76 -15.47 -3.74 11.97
N ASP A 77 -14.58 -4.06 12.89
CA ASP A 77 -14.01 -3.11 13.83
C ASP A 77 -12.74 -2.49 13.24
N LEU A 78 -12.68 -1.16 13.27
CA LEU A 78 -11.50 -0.37 12.91
C LEU A 78 -10.70 -0.07 14.16
N TYR A 79 -9.44 -0.51 14.15
CA TYR A 79 -8.49 -0.27 15.22
C TYR A 79 -7.40 0.70 14.76
N ARG A 80 -6.99 1.60 15.64
CA ARG A 80 -5.67 2.23 15.57
C ARG A 80 -4.66 1.29 16.21
N ILE A 81 -3.51 1.11 15.58
CA ILE A 81 -2.47 0.16 16.00
C ILE A 81 -1.15 0.91 16.22
N ASP A 82 -0.50 0.66 17.34
CA ASP A 82 0.89 1.08 17.56
C ASP A 82 1.84 0.01 16.98
N PRO A 83 2.56 0.29 15.87
CA PRO A 83 3.45 -0.68 15.22
C PRO A 83 4.75 -0.91 16.01
N THR A 84 4.99 -0.20 17.11
CA THR A 84 6.12 -0.43 18.02
C THR A 84 5.73 -1.44 19.09
N THR A 85 4.60 -1.22 19.75
CA THR A 85 4.19 -2.01 20.93
C THR A 85 3.17 -3.10 20.64
N GLY A 86 2.45 -3.02 19.51
CA GLY A 86 1.33 -3.89 19.17
C GLY A 86 0.04 -3.57 19.91
N ALA A 87 -0.01 -2.49 20.70
CA ALA A 87 -1.22 -2.05 21.36
C ALA A 87 -2.26 -1.57 20.33
N THR A 88 -3.51 -2.00 20.49
CA THR A 88 -4.62 -1.55 19.64
C THR A 88 -5.60 -0.69 20.43
N THR A 89 -6.30 0.20 19.73
CA THR A 89 -7.40 1.00 20.27
C THR A 89 -8.56 0.95 19.29
N LEU A 90 -9.72 0.46 19.72
CA LEU A 90 -10.93 0.48 18.89
C LEU A 90 -11.29 1.95 18.59
N VAL A 91 -11.48 2.25 17.31
CA VAL A 91 -11.83 3.59 16.81
C VAL A 91 -13.31 3.65 16.49
N SER A 92 -13.79 2.70 15.68
CA SER A 92 -15.18 2.61 15.26
C SER A 92 -15.52 1.21 14.75
N THR A 93 -16.79 0.96 14.48
CA THR A 93 -17.28 -0.25 13.80
C THR A 93 -18.01 0.20 12.53
N LEU A 94 -17.83 -0.51 11.41
CA LEU A 94 -18.43 -0.11 10.14
C LEU A 94 -19.97 -0.14 10.20
N THR A 95 -20.61 0.91 9.69
CA THR A 95 -22.08 0.98 9.59
C THR A 95 -22.64 0.13 8.45
N VAL A 96 -21.80 -0.16 7.46
CA VAL A 96 -22.08 -1.12 6.38
C VAL A 96 -21.02 -2.22 6.50
N PRO A 97 -21.42 -3.49 6.66
CA PRO A 97 -20.47 -4.59 6.70
C PRO A 97 -19.61 -4.66 5.44
N PHE A 98 -18.31 -4.81 5.63
CA PHE A 98 -17.39 -5.28 4.63
C PHE A 98 -17.38 -6.81 4.67
N ASP A 99 -17.73 -7.44 3.55
CA ASP A 99 -17.83 -8.89 3.40
C ASP A 99 -16.54 -9.49 2.81
N GLY A 100 -15.50 -8.67 2.64
CA GLY A 100 -14.18 -9.14 2.21
C GLY A 100 -13.44 -9.93 3.28
N ASP A 101 -12.49 -10.74 2.83
CA ASP A 101 -11.58 -11.50 3.70
C ASP A 101 -10.13 -10.97 3.56
N THR A 102 -9.13 -11.76 3.97
CA THR A 102 -7.71 -11.37 3.88
C THR A 102 -7.20 -11.21 2.45
N ARG A 103 -8.03 -11.46 1.43
CA ARG A 103 -7.79 -11.16 0.01
C ARG A 103 -8.52 -9.87 -0.37
N SER A 104 -8.15 -8.77 0.27
CA SER A 104 -8.81 -7.48 0.11
C SER A 104 -7.79 -6.35 0.08
N GLY A 105 -8.05 -5.34 -0.75
CA GLY A 105 -7.32 -4.08 -0.73
C GLY A 105 -7.89 -3.14 0.33
N ILE A 106 -7.00 -2.56 1.14
CA ILE A 106 -7.32 -1.59 2.19
C ILE A 106 -6.34 -0.43 2.03
N SER A 107 -6.83 0.77 1.74
CA SER A 107 -5.92 1.93 1.67
C SER A 107 -6.58 3.28 1.92
N PHE A 108 -5.86 4.19 2.57
CA PHE A 108 -6.31 5.57 2.78
C PHE A 108 -6.10 6.43 1.55
N ASN A 109 -7.19 7.08 1.11
CA ASN A 109 -7.14 8.14 0.12
C ASN A 109 -6.55 9.42 0.77
N PRO A 110 -5.36 9.88 0.37
CA PRO A 110 -4.70 11.05 0.96
C PRO A 110 -5.38 12.39 0.63
N GLN A 111 -6.19 12.44 -0.43
CA GLN A 111 -6.92 13.63 -0.86
C GLN A 111 -8.26 13.78 -0.15
N ALA A 112 -9.01 12.68 -0.04
CA ALA A 112 -10.35 12.66 0.54
C ALA A 112 -10.37 12.35 2.05
N ASP A 113 -9.24 11.86 2.58
CA ASP A 113 -9.12 11.37 3.95
C ASP A 113 -10.21 10.33 4.28
N ARG A 114 -10.28 9.30 3.44
CA ARG A 114 -11.22 8.18 3.57
C ARG A 114 -10.49 6.87 3.37
N LEU A 115 -10.87 5.85 4.12
CA LEU A 115 -10.40 4.50 3.91
C LEU A 115 -11.20 3.86 2.77
N ARG A 116 -10.51 3.33 1.77
CA ARG A 116 -11.07 2.49 0.71
C ARG A 116 -10.93 1.03 1.12
N LEU A 117 -12.00 0.28 0.96
CA LEU A 117 -12.02 -1.18 1.10
C LEU A 117 -12.51 -1.78 -0.21
N VAL A 118 -11.70 -2.67 -0.79
CA VAL A 118 -12.05 -3.43 -1.99
C VAL A 118 -11.87 -4.91 -1.71
N SER A 119 -12.88 -5.73 -1.99
CA SER A 119 -12.77 -7.18 -1.80
C SER A 119 -12.42 -7.89 -3.11
N ALA A 120 -11.84 -9.08 -3.01
CA ALA A 120 -11.69 -9.98 -4.16
C ALA A 120 -13.02 -10.33 -4.84
N ASP A 121 -14.16 -10.08 -4.17
CA ASP A 121 -15.49 -10.29 -4.72
C ASP A 121 -16.12 -9.07 -5.39
N GLY A 122 -15.39 -7.96 -5.44
CA GLY A 122 -15.76 -6.73 -6.14
C GLY A 122 -16.56 -5.75 -5.28
N GLN A 123 -16.71 -6.00 -3.97
CA GLN A 123 -17.28 -5.00 -3.07
C GLN A 123 -16.35 -3.79 -3.00
N ASN A 124 -16.91 -2.59 -3.06
CA ASN A 124 -16.17 -1.34 -3.07
C ASN A 124 -16.79 -0.37 -2.06
N LEU A 125 -16.11 -0.15 -0.93
CA LEU A 125 -16.58 0.74 0.14
C LEU A 125 -15.62 1.90 0.33
N ARG A 126 -16.18 3.06 0.68
CA ARG A 126 -15.43 4.18 1.25
C ARG A 126 -15.92 4.48 2.65
N VAL A 127 -14.98 4.70 3.57
CA VAL A 127 -15.26 4.77 5.01
C VAL A 127 -14.70 6.04 5.61
N GLN A 128 -15.51 6.71 6.44
CA GLN A 128 -15.06 7.73 7.37
C GLN A 128 -14.64 7.07 8.69
N VAL A 129 -13.34 6.88 8.89
CA VAL A 129 -12.80 5.96 9.89
C VAL A 129 -13.12 6.33 11.34
N LEU A 130 -13.27 7.62 11.67
CA LEU A 130 -13.61 8.05 13.04
C LEU A 130 -15.05 7.74 13.44
N LEU A 131 -15.95 7.63 12.45
CA LEU A 131 -17.37 7.38 12.69
C LEU A 131 -17.80 5.96 12.31
N GLY A 132 -16.94 5.21 11.60
CA GLY A 132 -17.30 3.93 10.99
C GLY A 132 -18.31 4.07 9.84
N ALA A 133 -18.70 5.30 9.48
CA ALA A 133 -19.68 5.56 8.46
C ALA A 133 -19.14 5.13 7.09
N ALA A 134 -19.74 4.09 6.53
CA ALA A 134 -19.36 3.49 5.27
C ALA A 134 -20.42 3.76 4.19
N ALA A 135 -19.96 4.09 2.98
CA ALA A 135 -20.78 4.19 1.79
C ALA A 135 -20.40 3.07 0.80
N VAL A 136 -21.42 2.45 0.22
CA VAL A 136 -21.27 1.47 -0.87
C VAL A 136 -21.13 2.25 -2.17
N ASP A 137 -20.02 2.04 -2.87
CA ASP A 137 -19.78 2.57 -4.20
C ASP A 137 -20.02 1.47 -5.26
N THR A 138 -19.83 1.81 -6.54
CA THR A 138 -20.07 0.86 -7.63
C THR A 138 -19.12 -0.35 -7.51
N PRO A 139 -19.63 -1.59 -7.66
CA PRO A 139 -18.80 -2.79 -7.63
C PRO A 139 -17.71 -2.79 -8.69
N LEU A 140 -16.61 -3.48 -8.40
CA LEU A 140 -15.46 -3.52 -9.30
C LEU A 140 -15.78 -4.22 -10.63
N ALA A 141 -15.41 -3.57 -11.73
CA ALA A 141 -15.48 -4.13 -13.07
C ALA A 141 -14.41 -3.52 -13.97
N TYR A 142 -13.82 -4.34 -14.85
CA TYR A 142 -12.96 -3.83 -15.90
C TYR A 142 -13.75 -2.96 -16.88
N ALA A 143 -13.14 -1.87 -17.33
CA ALA A 143 -13.72 -1.00 -18.36
C ALA A 143 -14.03 -1.79 -19.64
N ALA A 144 -15.06 -1.38 -20.39
CA ALA A 144 -15.51 -2.11 -21.57
C ALA A 144 -14.45 -2.26 -22.68
N ALA A 145 -13.51 -1.31 -22.75
CA ALA A 145 -12.40 -1.33 -23.71
C ALA A 145 -11.10 -1.93 -23.14
N ASP A 146 -11.12 -2.36 -21.87
CA ASP A 146 -9.95 -2.92 -21.20
C ASP A 146 -9.60 -4.32 -21.75
N PRO A 147 -8.30 -4.70 -21.82
CA PRO A 147 -7.91 -6.06 -22.21
C PRO A 147 -8.53 -7.17 -21.35
N ASN A 148 -8.92 -6.87 -20.11
CA ASN A 148 -9.59 -7.78 -19.19
C ASN A 148 -11.11 -7.56 -19.10
N ALA A 149 -11.71 -6.81 -20.03
CA ALA A 149 -13.15 -6.59 -20.09
C ALA A 149 -13.94 -7.92 -20.01
N GLY A 150 -14.96 -7.94 -19.14
CA GLY A 150 -15.81 -9.13 -18.92
C GLY A 150 -15.20 -10.19 -17.99
N LYS A 151 -13.91 -10.08 -17.62
CA LYS A 151 -13.34 -10.88 -16.53
C LYS A 151 -13.79 -10.32 -15.18
N ARG A 152 -13.88 -11.17 -14.17
CA ARG A 152 -14.24 -10.76 -12.81
C ARG A 152 -12.96 -10.39 -12.04
N PRO A 153 -12.81 -9.14 -11.58
CA PRO A 153 -11.63 -8.72 -10.84
C PRO A 153 -11.37 -9.59 -9.60
N ARG A 154 -10.09 -9.80 -9.26
CA ARG A 154 -9.64 -10.46 -8.02
C ARG A 154 -8.56 -9.62 -7.34
N ILE A 155 -9.01 -8.51 -6.77
CA ILE A 155 -8.11 -7.57 -6.11
C ILE A 155 -7.57 -8.17 -4.81
N ALA A 156 -6.24 -8.27 -4.73
CA ALA A 156 -5.54 -8.77 -3.56
C ALA A 156 -5.00 -7.63 -2.67
N ALA A 157 -4.68 -6.48 -3.24
CA ALA A 157 -4.12 -5.34 -2.52
C ALA A 157 -4.39 -4.01 -3.24
N ALA A 158 -4.35 -2.90 -2.52
CA ALA A 158 -4.60 -1.56 -3.05
C ALA A 158 -3.71 -0.52 -2.36
N ALA A 159 -3.32 0.53 -3.08
CA ALA A 159 -2.55 1.66 -2.55
C ALA A 159 -2.82 2.95 -3.33
N TYR A 160 -2.81 4.09 -2.63
CA TYR A 160 -2.93 5.41 -3.25
C TYR A 160 -1.57 6.06 -3.55
N THR A 161 -1.44 6.71 -4.71
CA THR A 161 -0.32 7.62 -5.05
C THR A 161 -0.36 8.90 -4.22
N ASN A 162 0.75 9.65 -4.15
CA ASN A 162 0.84 10.89 -3.37
C ASN A 162 0.35 10.68 -1.93
N ALA A 163 0.84 9.63 -1.27
CA ALA A 163 0.50 9.20 0.08
C ALA A 163 1.07 10.15 1.16
N VAL A 164 0.72 11.44 1.03
CA VAL A 164 1.08 12.53 1.94
C VAL A 164 -0.19 13.21 2.43
N ARG A 165 -0.09 13.89 3.57
CA ARG A 165 -1.19 14.70 4.11
C ARG A 165 -1.66 15.73 3.08
N ASP A 166 -2.98 15.88 2.95
CA ASP A 166 -3.65 16.88 2.12
C ASP A 166 -3.20 16.88 0.65
N ALA A 167 -2.98 15.69 0.08
CA ALA A 167 -2.54 15.54 -1.30
C ALA A 167 -3.52 16.20 -2.28
N ALA A 168 -3.01 17.05 -3.18
CA ALA A 168 -3.83 17.76 -4.17
C ALA A 168 -4.50 16.81 -5.18
N THR A 169 -3.82 15.70 -5.50
CA THR A 169 -4.27 14.67 -6.45
C THR A 169 -3.85 13.29 -5.96
N THR A 170 -4.62 12.26 -6.27
CA THR A 170 -4.26 10.88 -5.99
C THR A 170 -4.96 9.95 -6.97
N LYS A 171 -4.43 8.74 -7.13
CA LYS A 171 -5.00 7.64 -7.89
C LYS A 171 -4.93 6.38 -7.05
N LEU A 172 -5.98 5.57 -7.10
CA LEU A 172 -5.96 4.25 -6.51
C LEU A 172 -5.36 3.28 -7.52
N LEU A 173 -4.32 2.56 -7.10
CA LEU A 173 -3.80 1.43 -7.84
C LEU A 173 -4.03 0.15 -7.06
N GLU A 174 -4.30 -0.93 -7.77
CA GLU A 174 -4.69 -2.21 -7.20
C GLU A 174 -3.96 -3.35 -7.91
N ILE A 175 -3.69 -4.42 -7.17
CA ILE A 175 -3.12 -5.66 -7.70
C ILE A 175 -4.26 -6.64 -7.90
N ASP A 176 -4.50 -7.04 -9.15
CA ASP A 176 -5.37 -8.16 -9.48
C ASP A 176 -4.51 -9.43 -9.57
N ALA A 177 -4.67 -10.32 -8.59
CA ALA A 177 -3.88 -11.54 -8.46
C ALA A 177 -4.34 -12.68 -9.38
N GLU A 178 -5.53 -12.60 -9.97
CA GLU A 178 -6.00 -13.63 -10.92
C GLU A 178 -5.60 -13.27 -12.35
N GLN A 179 -5.45 -11.98 -12.64
CA GLN A 179 -5.02 -11.50 -13.96
C GLN A 179 -3.51 -11.17 -14.01
N ASP A 180 -2.83 -11.16 -12.87
CA ASP A 180 -1.43 -10.74 -12.70
C ASP A 180 -1.14 -9.36 -13.32
N VAL A 181 -2.01 -8.40 -13.03
CA VAL A 181 -1.91 -7.03 -13.53
C VAL A 181 -1.98 -6.00 -12.42
N LEU A 182 -1.27 -4.90 -12.63
CA LEU A 182 -1.53 -3.66 -11.95
C LEU A 182 -2.69 -2.96 -12.67
N VAL A 183 -3.69 -2.52 -11.90
CA VAL A 183 -4.83 -1.74 -12.42
C VAL A 183 -4.90 -0.39 -11.71
N VAL A 184 -5.58 0.57 -12.35
CA VAL A 184 -5.91 1.88 -11.78
C VAL A 184 -7.43 2.05 -11.74
N GLN A 185 -7.91 2.65 -10.65
CA GLN A 185 -9.29 3.03 -10.44
C GLN A 185 -9.38 4.55 -10.18
N ASP A 186 -9.86 5.30 -11.17
CA ASP A 186 -9.85 6.77 -11.14
C ASP A 186 -11.06 7.35 -11.91
N PRO A 187 -12.10 7.88 -11.24
CA PRO A 187 -12.25 7.98 -9.78
C PRO A 187 -12.63 6.64 -9.12
N PRO A 188 -12.26 6.40 -7.85
CA PRO A 188 -12.45 5.11 -7.20
C PRO A 188 -13.93 4.76 -6.88
N ASN A 189 -14.82 5.75 -6.83
CA ASN A 189 -16.24 5.50 -6.55
C ASN A 189 -16.96 4.83 -7.73
N ASP A 190 -16.39 4.90 -8.94
CA ASP A 190 -17.04 4.38 -10.15
C ASP A 190 -16.85 2.87 -10.31
N GLY A 191 -15.98 2.23 -9.52
CA GLY A 191 -15.77 0.78 -9.63
C GLY A 191 -14.95 0.35 -10.85
N VAL A 192 -14.67 1.28 -11.78
CA VAL A 192 -14.11 0.94 -13.09
C VAL A 192 -12.59 0.80 -13.01
N LEU A 193 -12.10 -0.38 -13.41
CA LEU A 193 -10.69 -0.71 -13.46
C LEU A 193 -10.15 -0.55 -14.89
N ALA A 194 -8.99 0.09 -15.01
CA ALA A 194 -8.19 0.11 -16.23
C ALA A 194 -6.83 -0.55 -15.97
N THR A 195 -6.44 -1.49 -16.83
CA THR A 195 -5.17 -2.20 -16.75
C THR A 195 -4.02 -1.24 -17.06
N VAL A 196 -3.07 -1.12 -16.14
CA VAL A 196 -1.81 -0.39 -16.33
C VAL A 196 -0.82 -1.28 -17.09
N GLY A 197 -0.67 -2.53 -16.66
CA GLY A 197 0.16 -3.52 -17.32
C GLY A 197 0.42 -4.75 -16.47
N PRO A 198 1.10 -5.76 -17.03
CA PRO A 198 1.37 -7.02 -16.34
C PRO A 198 2.39 -6.84 -15.21
N LEU A 199 2.17 -7.55 -14.11
CA LEU A 199 3.13 -7.65 -13.00
C LEU A 199 4.40 -8.40 -13.43
N GLY A 200 4.27 -9.35 -14.35
CA GLY A 200 5.40 -10.19 -14.80
C GLY A 200 5.82 -11.26 -13.77
N VAL A 201 5.08 -11.38 -12.68
CA VAL A 201 5.21 -12.37 -11.60
C VAL A 201 3.78 -12.82 -11.25
N ASP A 202 3.63 -14.10 -10.94
CA ASP A 202 2.37 -14.68 -10.43
C ASP A 202 2.17 -14.24 -8.97
N PHE A 203 1.13 -13.45 -8.72
CA PHE A 203 0.83 -12.93 -7.39
C PHE A 203 -0.19 -13.82 -6.67
N SER A 204 0.12 -14.21 -5.43
CA SER A 204 -0.84 -14.89 -4.58
C SER A 204 -2.04 -13.99 -4.25
N PRO A 205 -3.26 -14.56 -4.07
CA PRO A 205 -4.41 -13.81 -3.56
C PRO A 205 -4.18 -13.16 -2.19
N LEU A 206 -3.18 -13.64 -1.43
CA LEU A 206 -2.69 -13.00 -0.22
C LEU A 206 -1.46 -12.16 -0.59
N ALA A 207 -1.68 -10.84 -0.68
CA ALA A 207 -0.64 -9.89 -1.04
C ALA A 207 -0.85 -8.56 -0.32
N GLY A 208 0.22 -7.78 -0.22
CA GLY A 208 0.16 -6.40 0.23
C GLY A 208 0.71 -5.45 -0.82
N PHE A 209 0.24 -4.21 -0.82
CA PHE A 209 0.69 -3.17 -1.74
C PHE A 209 0.75 -1.84 -0.99
N ALA A 210 1.87 -1.14 -1.09
CA ALA A 210 2.09 0.15 -0.45
C ALA A 210 2.79 1.10 -1.42
N ILE A 211 2.36 2.36 -1.43
CA ILE A 211 3.03 3.44 -2.15
C ILE A 211 3.51 4.45 -1.13
N VAL A 212 4.79 4.82 -1.21
CA VAL A 212 5.39 5.88 -0.42
C VAL A 212 5.70 7.05 -1.33
N THR A 213 5.43 8.26 -0.86
CA THR A 213 5.78 9.48 -1.58
C THR A 213 6.84 10.22 -0.78
N ASP A 214 8.01 10.41 -1.38
CA ASP A 214 9.06 11.27 -0.83
C ASP A 214 9.43 12.35 -1.85
N ALA A 215 9.55 13.60 -1.40
CA ALA A 215 9.82 14.75 -2.26
C ALA A 215 8.93 14.84 -3.54
N GLY A 216 7.70 14.34 -3.49
CA GLY A 216 6.76 14.30 -4.63
C GLY A 216 6.99 13.15 -5.61
N VAL A 217 7.83 12.18 -5.27
CA VAL A 217 8.13 10.98 -6.06
C VAL A 217 7.51 9.77 -5.39
N ASP A 218 6.65 9.06 -6.12
CA ASP A 218 6.06 7.81 -5.66
C ASP A 218 7.01 6.62 -5.88
N ARG A 219 7.10 5.76 -4.86
CA ARG A 219 7.80 4.49 -4.87
C ARG A 219 6.85 3.41 -4.37
N ALA A 220 6.61 2.41 -5.21
CA ALA A 220 5.64 1.37 -4.92
C ALA A 220 6.32 0.04 -4.56
N PHE A 221 5.75 -0.62 -3.56
CA PHE A 221 6.22 -1.89 -3.04
C PHE A 221 5.06 -2.86 -2.93
N ALA A 222 5.30 -4.11 -3.28
CA ALA A 222 4.33 -5.18 -3.11
C ALA A 222 4.97 -6.35 -2.36
N ALA A 223 4.15 -7.09 -1.63
CA ALA A 223 4.60 -8.26 -0.89
C ALA A 223 3.67 -9.44 -1.18
N THR A 224 4.24 -10.57 -1.58
CA THR A 224 3.50 -11.82 -1.83
C THR A 224 4.44 -13.00 -1.64
N ASP A 225 3.93 -14.14 -1.17
CA ASP A 225 4.68 -15.37 -0.89
C ASP A 225 5.99 -15.15 -0.12
N GLY A 226 5.93 -14.29 0.91
CA GLY A 226 7.07 -13.98 1.78
C GLY A 226 8.21 -13.22 1.10
N LYS A 227 7.98 -12.59 -0.06
CA LYS A 227 8.97 -11.77 -0.77
C LYS A 227 8.47 -10.34 -0.94
N LEU A 228 9.41 -9.40 -0.94
CA LEU A 228 9.19 -8.00 -1.28
C LEU A 228 9.54 -7.76 -2.75
N TYR A 229 8.75 -6.93 -3.41
CA TYR A 229 8.93 -6.46 -4.78
C TYR A 229 8.85 -4.93 -4.82
N THR A 230 9.57 -4.31 -5.73
CA THR A 230 9.24 -2.97 -6.23
C THR A 230 8.29 -3.09 -7.40
N VAL A 231 7.35 -2.16 -7.56
CA VAL A 231 6.42 -2.12 -8.70
C VAL A 231 6.61 -0.82 -9.48
N ASP A 232 6.79 -0.92 -10.79
CA ASP A 232 6.79 0.25 -11.67
C ASP A 232 5.34 0.69 -11.96
N LEU A 233 4.95 1.86 -11.44
CA LEU A 233 3.58 2.38 -11.53
C LEU A 233 3.14 2.77 -12.96
N ARG A 234 4.05 2.79 -13.93
CA ARG A 234 3.75 3.14 -15.33
C ARG A 234 3.52 1.93 -16.20
N SER A 235 4.26 0.86 -15.97
CA SER A 235 4.26 -0.37 -16.76
C SER A 235 3.58 -1.54 -16.05
N GLY A 236 3.41 -1.48 -14.74
CA GLY A 236 2.93 -2.57 -13.91
C GLY A 236 4.01 -3.55 -13.46
N ALA A 237 5.22 -3.51 -14.04
CA ALA A 237 6.23 -4.54 -13.82
C ALA A 237 6.70 -4.61 -12.36
N ALA A 238 6.62 -5.80 -11.77
CA ALA A 238 7.15 -6.12 -10.45
C ALA A 238 8.58 -6.66 -10.56
N THR A 239 9.48 -6.17 -9.70
CA THR A 239 10.88 -6.63 -9.62
C THR A 239 11.18 -7.09 -8.19
N VAL A 240 11.69 -8.31 -8.04
CA VAL A 240 12.00 -8.88 -6.72
C VAL A 240 13.11 -8.08 -6.02
N VAL A 241 12.86 -7.74 -4.75
CA VAL A 241 13.86 -7.16 -3.84
C VAL A 241 14.53 -8.27 -3.03
N GLY A 242 13.74 -9.17 -2.44
CA GLY A 242 14.25 -10.25 -1.61
C GLY A 242 13.20 -10.85 -0.67
N PRO A 243 13.56 -11.87 0.14
CA PRO A 243 12.67 -12.44 1.14
C PRO A 243 12.39 -11.45 2.29
N ILE A 244 11.18 -11.53 2.86
CA ILE A 244 10.78 -10.82 4.07
C ILE A 244 11.04 -11.75 5.26
N GLY A 245 12.03 -11.41 6.08
CA GLY A 245 12.55 -12.30 7.12
C GLY A 245 13.28 -13.53 6.57
N ASP A 246 13.76 -14.38 7.48
CA ASP A 246 14.48 -15.63 7.14
C ASP A 246 13.53 -16.82 6.90
N SER A 247 12.29 -16.73 7.40
CA SER A 247 11.22 -17.72 7.19
C SER A 247 10.06 -17.04 6.47
N PRO A 248 9.55 -17.62 5.37
CA PRO A 248 8.48 -16.99 4.60
C PRO A 248 7.20 -16.93 5.43
N ALA A 249 6.83 -15.72 5.86
CA ALA A 249 5.54 -15.43 6.44
C ALA A 249 4.50 -15.24 5.33
N VAL A 250 3.26 -15.68 5.57
CA VAL A 250 2.13 -15.42 4.68
C VAL A 250 1.67 -13.99 4.92
N VAL A 251 1.99 -13.10 4.00
CA VAL A 251 1.63 -11.67 4.05
C VAL A 251 0.19 -11.48 3.61
N VAL A 252 -0.56 -10.68 4.36
CA VAL A 252 -1.98 -10.34 4.11
C VAL A 252 -2.15 -8.91 3.61
N SER A 253 -1.33 -7.97 4.08
CA SER A 253 -1.34 -6.58 3.61
C SER A 253 0.01 -5.93 3.85
N LEU A 254 0.24 -4.76 3.24
CA LEU A 254 1.47 -3.99 3.37
C LEU A 254 1.10 -2.52 3.54
N ALA A 255 1.59 -1.90 4.59
CA ALA A 255 1.52 -0.46 4.82
C ALA A 255 2.94 0.11 4.83
N ALA A 256 3.04 1.44 4.74
CA ALA A 256 4.30 2.15 4.89
C ALA A 256 4.18 3.26 5.93
N THR A 257 5.29 3.57 6.59
CA THR A 257 5.37 4.75 7.46
C THR A 257 6.60 5.58 7.10
N THR A 258 6.42 6.90 7.18
CA THR A 258 7.47 7.90 6.93
C THR A 258 8.21 8.31 8.20
N GLU A 259 7.75 7.87 9.39
CA GLU A 259 8.47 8.18 10.63
C GLU A 259 9.76 7.34 10.74
N ALA A 260 10.88 8.04 10.81
CA ALA A 260 12.21 7.50 11.14
C ALA A 260 12.31 6.93 12.58
N ASN A 261 11.20 6.87 13.32
CA ASN A 261 11.12 6.43 14.70
C ASN A 261 10.45 5.05 14.80
N ALA A 262 10.99 4.07 14.10
CA ALA A 262 11.10 2.77 14.75
C ALA A 262 12.27 2.90 15.73
N PRO A 263 12.07 2.73 17.06
CA PRO A 263 13.18 2.80 18.00
C PRO A 263 14.27 1.77 17.66
#